data_AF-A0A183BFA4-F1
#
_entry.id   AF-A0A183BFA4-F1
#
_cell.length_a   1.000
_cell.length_b   1.000
_cell.length_c   1.000
_cell.angle_alpha   90.00
_cell.angle_beta   90.00
_cell.angle_gamma   90.00
#
_symmetry.space_group_name_H-M   'P 1'
#
loop_
_entity.id
_entity.type
_entity.pdbx_description
1 polymer ?
#
loop_
_entity_poly.entity_id
_entity_poly.type
_entity_poly.pdbx_seq_one_letter_code
_entity_poly.pdbx_strand_id
1 'polypeptide(L)'
;MQNFPESERKVAILGLLAGEAADRAFQSSAFEEEDLDGVFRKLRRLLDTPLHPTEYKSKFHWVRRNIGETVEAYAYRVKQLVSKVFPDDRSEAQEKHAV
;
A
#
# COMPACT_ATOMS: atom_id res chain seq x y z
N MET A 1 -8.11 -2.48 25.13
CA MET A 1 -7.74 -1.47 24.12
C MET A 1 -6.94 -0.40 24.84
N GLN A 2 -5.67 -0.22 24.46
CA GLN A 2 -4.80 0.78 25.08
C GLN A 2 -5.19 2.15 24.53
N ASN A 3 -5.73 3.03 25.37
CA ASN A 3 -6.10 4.37 24.96
C ASN A 3 -4.84 5.24 24.95
N PHE A 4 -4.30 5.51 23.77
CA PHE A 4 -3.21 6.46 23.62
C PHE A 4 -3.68 7.88 23.97
N PRO A 5 -2.83 8.69 24.63
CA PRO A 5 -3.06 10.13 24.79
C PRO A 5 -3.36 10.77 23.43
N GLU A 6 -4.20 11.80 23.40
CA GLU A 6 -4.64 12.43 22.14
C GLU A 6 -3.47 12.91 21.27
N SER A 7 -2.41 13.43 21.91
CA SER A 7 -1.13 13.82 21.29
C SER A 7 -0.37 12.66 20.63
N GLU A 8 -0.60 11.42 21.06
CA GLU A 8 0.12 10.23 20.59
C GLU A 8 -0.69 9.38 19.62
N ARG A 9 -2.00 9.62 19.48
CA ARG A 9 -2.88 8.81 18.61
C ARG A 9 -2.47 8.84 17.15
N LYS A 10 -2.09 10.01 16.62
CA LYS A 10 -1.59 10.14 15.23
C LYS A 10 -0.28 9.37 15.03
N VAL A 11 0.60 9.39 16.03
CA VAL A 11 1.86 8.63 16.04
C VAL A 11 1.60 7.13 16.12
N ALA A 12 0.63 6.70 16.93
CA ALA A 12 0.22 5.31 17.02
C ALA A 12 -0.35 4.81 15.67
N ILE A 13 -1.17 5.63 14.99
CA ILE A 13 -1.70 5.30 13.65
C ILE A 13 -0.56 5.17 12.64
N LEU A 14 0.43 6.08 12.67
CA LEU A 14 1.63 5.97 11.83
C LEU A 14 2.36 4.63 12.04
N GLY A 15 2.50 4.20 13.30
CA GLY A 15 3.14 2.93 13.65
C GLY A 15 2.39 1.68 13.16
N LEU A 16 1.11 1.81 12.77
CA LEU A 16 0.32 0.73 12.18
C LEU A 16 0.47 0.63 10.67
N LEU A 17 0.97 1.68 10.01
CA LEU A 17 1.16 1.69 8.55
C LEU A 17 2.52 1.08 8.19
N ALA A 18 2.52 0.22 7.18
CA ALA A 18 3.74 -0.40 6.67
C ALA A 18 3.76 -0.41 5.14
N GLY A 19 4.97 -0.40 4.57
CA GLY A 19 5.21 -0.49 3.13
C GLY A 19 4.44 0.59 2.36
N GLU A 20 3.72 0.17 1.32
CA GLU A 20 2.99 1.05 0.41
C GLU A 20 1.97 1.96 1.13
N ALA A 21 1.35 1.48 2.21
CA ALA A 21 0.37 2.26 2.96
C ALA A 21 1.03 3.43 3.70
N ALA A 22 2.22 3.20 4.28
CA ALA A 22 3.00 4.25 4.95
C ALA A 22 3.48 5.30 3.93
N ASP A 23 4.07 4.86 2.82
CA ASP A 23 4.58 5.76 1.77
C ASP A 23 3.48 6.69 1.24
N ARG A 24 2.30 6.14 0.95
CA ARG A 24 1.16 6.91 0.42
C ARG A 24 0.61 7.87 1.48
N ALA A 25 0.55 7.45 2.74
CA ALA A 25 0.04 8.30 3.81
C ALA A 25 0.96 9.51 4.05
N PHE A 26 2.28 9.31 4.01
CA PHE A 26 3.27 10.39 4.07
C PHE A 26 3.17 11.37 2.88
N GLN A 27 2.94 10.86 1.67
CA GLN A 27 2.84 11.71 0.46
C GLN A 27 1.56 12.54 0.38
N SER A 28 0.48 12.11 1.05
CA SER A 28 -0.86 12.69 0.89
C SER A 28 -1.25 13.72 1.95
N SER A 29 -0.31 14.09 2.83
CA SER A 29 -0.57 14.91 4.01
C SER A 29 -1.75 14.43 4.86
N ALA A 30 -1.98 13.11 4.93
CA ALA A 30 -3.11 12.54 5.65
C ALA A 30 -3.11 12.89 7.15
N PHE A 31 -1.94 13.20 7.71
CA PHE A 31 -1.76 13.52 9.13
C PHE A 31 -1.80 15.02 9.45
N GLU A 32 -1.97 15.88 8.45
CA GLU A 32 -2.17 17.33 8.64
C GLU A 32 -3.62 17.68 9.02
N GLU A 33 -4.55 16.73 8.93
CA GLU A 33 -5.93 16.92 9.38
C GLU A 33 -5.97 17.21 10.90
N GLU A 34 -6.83 18.13 11.32
CA GLU A 34 -6.90 18.59 12.72
C GLU A 34 -7.33 17.45 13.65
N ASP A 35 -8.41 16.75 13.28
CA ASP A 35 -8.99 15.67 14.06
C ASP A 35 -8.67 14.27 13.50
N LEU A 36 -8.89 13.25 14.33
CA LEU A 36 -8.63 11.86 13.95
C LEU A 36 -9.60 11.33 12.90
N ASP A 37 -10.84 11.82 12.87
CA ASP A 37 -11.85 11.37 11.90
C ASP A 37 -11.48 11.81 10.48
N GLY A 38 -10.90 13.00 10.33
CA GLY A 38 -10.30 13.52 9.11
C GLY A 38 -9.12 12.67 8.67
N VAL A 39 -8.20 12.36 9.59
CA VAL A 39 -7.06 11.45 9.33
C VAL A 39 -7.58 10.09 8.83
N PHE A 40 -8.53 9.47 9.53
CA PHE A 40 -9.09 8.17 9.13
C PHE A 40 -9.83 8.24 7.79
N ARG A 41 -10.61 9.29 7.54
CA ARG A 41 -11.34 9.47 6.28
C ARG A 41 -10.38 9.61 5.10
N LYS A 42 -9.30 10.37 5.28
CA LYS A 42 -8.28 10.61 4.26
C LYS A 42 -7.43 9.36 4.01
N LEU A 43 -7.00 8.67 5.07
CA LEU A 43 -6.33 7.37 4.97
C LEU A 43 -7.21 6.34 4.28
N ARG A 44 -8.49 6.25 4.65
CA ARG A 44 -9.43 5.32 4.01
C ARG A 44 -9.57 5.61 2.52
N ARG A 45 -9.85 6.87 2.15
CA ARG A 45 -9.96 7.26 0.73
C ARG A 45 -8.68 6.95 -0.05
N LEU A 46 -7.53 7.22 0.55
CA LEU A 46 -6.22 6.95 -0.03
C LEU A 46 -5.99 5.46 -0.24
N LEU A 47 -6.24 4.63 0.78
CA LEU A 47 -5.95 3.20 0.75
C LEU A 47 -6.99 2.41 -0.05
N ASP A 48 -8.24 2.85 -0.05
CA ASP A 48 -9.33 2.27 -0.85
C ASP A 48 -9.19 2.62 -2.34
N THR A 49 -8.47 3.69 -2.69
CA THR A 49 -8.21 4.04 -4.08
C THR A 49 -6.99 3.25 -4.59
N PRO A 50 -7.14 2.31 -5.53
CA PRO A 50 -5.99 1.66 -6.15
C PRO A 50 -5.16 2.70 -6.92
N LEU A 51 -3.82 2.62 -6.83
CA LEU A 51 -2.97 3.45 -7.69
C LEU A 51 -3.21 3.05 -9.15
N HIS A 52 -3.19 4.04 -10.05
CA HIS A 52 -3.29 3.75 -11.48
C HIS A 52 -2.12 2.84 -11.92
N PRO A 53 -2.31 1.88 -12.84
CA PRO A 53 -1.23 0.98 -13.29
C PRO A 53 0.04 1.71 -13.75
N THR A 54 -0.10 2.91 -14.33
CA THR A 54 1.02 3.79 -14.72
C THR A 54 1.85 4.26 -13.51
N GLU A 55 1.20 4.57 -12.39
CA GLU A 55 1.89 4.95 -11.15
C GLU A 55 2.59 3.74 -10.51
N TYR A 56 2.00 2.55 -10.62
CA TYR A 56 2.66 1.31 -10.22
C TYR A 56 3.89 1.01 -11.08
N LYS A 57 3.84 1.25 -12.41
CA LYS A 57 5.02 1.10 -13.29
C LYS A 57 6.15 2.04 -12.89
N SER A 58 5.84 3.31 -12.67
CA SER A 58 6.82 4.27 -12.18
C SER A 58 7.42 3.81 -10.85
N LYS A 59 6.60 3.41 -9.86
CA LYS A 59 7.11 2.90 -8.58
C LYS A 59 7.92 1.61 -8.71
N PHE A 60 7.55 0.69 -9.61
CA PHE A 60 8.28 -0.55 -9.85
C PHE A 60 9.74 -0.30 -10.26
N HIS A 61 9.98 0.68 -11.14
CA HIS A 61 11.35 1.07 -11.51
C HIS A 61 12.18 1.66 -10.35
N TRP A 62 11.51 2.11 -9.29
CA TRP A 62 12.14 2.70 -8.10
C TRP A 62 12.17 1.75 -6.89
N VAL A 63 11.57 0.55 -6.98
CA VAL A 63 11.57 -0.40 -5.87
C VAL A 63 13.00 -0.89 -5.62
N ARG A 64 13.56 -0.44 -4.50
CA ARG A 64 14.79 -0.98 -3.91
C ARG A 64 14.42 -1.78 -2.65
N ARG A 65 15.29 -2.75 -2.33
CA ARG A 65 15.21 -3.48 -1.07
C ARG A 65 15.43 -2.51 0.08
N ASN A 66 14.54 -2.51 1.06
CA ASN A 66 14.68 -1.67 2.25
C ASN A 66 15.81 -2.21 3.14
N ILE A 67 16.47 -1.32 3.90
CA ILE A 67 17.48 -1.73 4.88
C ILE A 67 16.82 -2.65 5.92
N GLY A 68 17.38 -3.84 6.14
CA GLY A 68 16.84 -4.83 7.07
C GLY A 68 15.71 -5.71 6.52
N GLU A 69 15.20 -5.44 5.31
CA GLU A 69 14.21 -6.32 4.64
C GLU A 69 14.88 -7.64 4.23
N THR A 70 14.26 -8.79 4.44
CA THR A 70 14.80 -10.07 3.92
C THR A 70 14.63 -10.16 2.40
N VAL A 71 15.37 -11.05 1.77
CA VAL A 71 15.27 -11.24 0.31
C VAL A 71 13.88 -11.77 -0.07
N GLU A 72 13.30 -12.65 0.76
CA GLU A 72 11.96 -13.21 0.57
C GLU A 72 10.87 -12.14 0.70
N ALA A 73 10.96 -11.26 1.71
CA ALA A 73 10.01 -10.16 1.88
C ALA A 73 10.06 -9.19 0.70
N TYR A 74 11.27 -8.88 0.22
CA TYR A 74 11.46 -8.08 -0.98
C TYR A 74 10.86 -8.75 -2.23
N ALA A 75 11.17 -10.02 -2.48
CA ALA A 75 10.64 -10.76 -3.63
C ALA A 75 9.10 -10.86 -3.61
N TYR A 76 8.52 -11.08 -2.42
CA TYR A 76 7.07 -11.08 -2.24
C TYR A 76 6.45 -9.72 -2.58
N ARG A 77 7.05 -8.63 -2.12
CA ARG A 77 6.59 -7.26 -2.40
C ARG A 77 6.68 -6.93 -3.89
N VAL A 78 7.76 -7.33 -4.56
CA VAL A 78 7.92 -7.20 -6.01
C VAL A 78 6.85 -8.00 -6.77
N LYS A 79 6.58 -9.24 -6.37
CA LYS A 79 5.54 -10.09 -6.98
C LYS A 79 4.14 -9.48 -6.86
N GLN A 80 3.81 -8.93 -5.69
CA GLN A 80 2.56 -8.21 -5.48
C GLN A 80 2.47 -6.98 -6.39
N LEU A 81 3.57 -6.24 -6.56
CA LEU A 81 3.61 -5.06 -7.43
C LEU A 81 3.39 -5.43 -8.89
N VAL A 82 4.05 -6.48 -9.40
CA VAL A 82 3.88 -6.98 -10.78
C VAL A 82 2.43 -7.34 -11.05
N SER A 83 1.77 -8.01 -10.10
CA SER A 83 0.36 -8.43 -10.24
C SER A 83 -0.61 -7.25 -10.29
N LYS A 84 -0.25 -6.10 -9.70
CA LYS A 84 -1.03 -4.85 -9.78
C LYS A 84 -0.73 -4.04 -11.03
N VAL A 85 0.52 -4.06 -11.51
CA VAL A 85 0.96 -3.37 -12.75
C VAL A 85 0.38 -4.06 -13.99
N PHE A 86 0.44 -5.38 -13.98
CA PHE A 86 -0.04 -6.27 -15.01
C PHE A 86 -1.09 -7.15 -14.35
N PRO A 87 -2.31 -6.62 -14.11
CA PRO A 87 -3.42 -7.48 -13.76
C PRO A 87 -3.55 -8.43 -14.95
N ASP A 88 -3.17 -9.67 -14.71
CA ASP A 88 -3.29 -10.80 -15.62
C ASP A 88 -4.59 -10.63 -16.44
N ASP A 89 -4.48 -10.49 -17.77
CA ASP A 89 -5.62 -10.63 -18.69
C ASP A 89 -6.08 -12.09 -18.59
N ARG A 90 -6.78 -12.43 -17.51
CA ARG A 90 -7.42 -13.74 -17.31
C ARG A 90 -8.77 -13.80 -18.04
N SER A 91 -8.87 -13.11 -19.17
CA SER A 91 -9.82 -13.47 -20.21
C SER A 91 -9.08 -14.40 -21.17
N GLU A 92 -9.46 -15.67 -21.17
CA GLU A 92 -9.03 -16.70 -22.14
C GLU A 92 -7.68 -17.41 -21.89
N ALA A 93 -7.54 -18.08 -20.74
CA ALA A 93 -6.68 -19.27 -20.67
C ALA A 93 -7.22 -20.33 -19.70
N GLN A 94 -8.53 -20.39 -19.49
CA GLN A 94 -9.19 -21.55 -18.91
C GLN A 94 -9.84 -22.38 -20.02
N GLU A 95 -9.52 -23.67 -20.00
CA GLU A 95 -10.26 -24.76 -20.66
C GLU A 95 -10.22 -24.86 -22.19
N LYS A 96 -9.10 -25.38 -22.70
CA LYS A 96 -9.16 -26.43 -23.73
C LYS A 96 -8.34 -27.65 -23.32
N HIS A 97 -8.69 -28.19 -22.17
CA HIS A 97 -8.50 -29.61 -21.87
C HIS A 97 -9.81 -30.12 -21.27
N ALA A 98 -10.77 -30.36 -22.15
CA ALA A 98 -11.83 -31.33 -21.91
C ALA A 98 -11.72 -32.37 -23.04
N VAL A 99 -11.49 -33.60 -22.57
CA VAL A 99 -11.49 -34.93 -23.21
C VAL A 99 -11.88 -35.02 -24.69
#